data_AF-A0A8D9AI72-F1
#
_entry.id   AF-A0A8D9AI72-F1
#
_cell.length_a   1.000
_cell.length_b   1.000
_cell.length_c   1.000
_cell.angle_alpha   90.00
_cell.angle_beta   90.00
_cell.angle_gamma   90.00
#
_symmetry.space_group_name_H-M   'P 1'
#
loop_
_entity.id
_entity.type
_entity.pdbx_description
1 polymer ?
#
loop_
_entity_poly.entity_id
_entity_poly.type
_entity_poly.pdbx_seq_one_letter_code
_entity_poly.pdbx_strand_id
1 'polypeptide(L)'
;MEEDSESDSSTPAMLHRIRKYPRFVRSDLTIYWIAAVLRVVLTLLPQSGYIHPDEFFQSTEVVIGDIFNIENSKPWEFKVSYPVRSIAPIYLVLGAPLFILKLLADWFQLHVTTPYILLVVPRLVFCALSFVTDFSIYRICKLEGEDFRVRLLVLSTSYVMFTYATRSFSNSIEMSL
;
A
#
# COMPACT_ATOMS: atom_id res chain seq x y z
N MET A 1 -41.67 50.50 17.75
CA MET A 1 -40.24 50.33 18.08
C MET A 1 -40.11 48.95 18.65
N GLU A 2 -39.99 47.99 17.73
CA GLU A 2 -38.77 47.17 17.50
C GLU A 2 -38.96 45.88 18.32
N GLU A 3 -39.46 44.77 17.77
CA GLU A 3 -38.94 43.94 16.67
C GLU A 3 -37.51 43.43 16.94
N ASP A 4 -37.38 42.10 16.88
CA ASP A 4 -36.18 41.27 16.76
C ASP A 4 -35.24 41.08 17.97
N SER A 5 -35.22 39.85 18.52
CA SER A 5 -34.28 38.82 18.02
C SER A 5 -34.31 37.54 18.87
N GLU A 6 -34.74 36.46 18.22
CA GLU A 6 -34.43 35.09 18.61
C GLU A 6 -32.91 34.89 18.71
N SER A 7 -32.46 34.18 19.75
CA SER A 7 -31.28 33.30 19.63
C SER A 7 -31.44 32.09 20.53
N ASP A 8 -32.35 31.23 20.07
CA ASP A 8 -32.24 29.77 20.05
C ASP A 8 -31.30 29.13 21.11
N SER A 9 -31.84 28.86 22.30
CA SER A 9 -31.16 28.07 23.35
C SER A 9 -31.34 26.56 23.18
N SER A 10 -31.68 26.08 21.97
CA SER A 10 -32.01 24.68 21.72
C SER A 10 -30.83 23.82 21.21
N THR A 11 -29.62 23.98 21.74
CA THR A 11 -28.50 23.07 21.38
C THR A 11 -27.76 22.56 22.62
N PRO A 12 -28.24 21.46 23.22
CA PRO A 12 -27.37 20.28 23.27
C PRO A 12 -28.10 18.94 23.01
N ALA A 13 -29.28 18.94 22.38
CA ALA A 13 -29.99 17.70 22.04
C ALA A 13 -29.64 17.14 20.64
N MET A 14 -29.14 17.98 19.73
CA MET A 14 -28.86 17.62 18.32
C MET A 14 -27.57 16.80 18.13
N LEU A 15 -26.59 16.90 19.02
CA LEU A 15 -25.29 16.24 18.85
C LEU A 15 -25.27 14.77 19.34
N HIS A 16 -26.30 14.33 20.05
CA HIS A 16 -26.42 12.93 20.49
C HIS A 16 -27.30 12.09 19.54
N ARG A 17 -27.60 12.59 18.34
CA ARG A 17 -28.13 11.75 17.26
C ARG A 17 -26.97 10.93 16.70
N ILE A 18 -26.46 10.03 17.54
CA ILE A 18 -25.59 8.93 17.18
C ILE A 18 -26.18 8.35 15.90
N ARG A 19 -25.45 8.54 14.81
CA ARG A 19 -25.74 7.96 13.51
C ARG A 19 -25.78 6.46 13.76
N LYS A 20 -26.99 5.94 13.97
CA LYS A 20 -27.25 4.53 14.20
C LYS A 20 -27.00 3.89 12.84
N TYR A 21 -25.73 3.66 12.53
CA TYR A 21 -25.36 2.94 11.33
C TYR A 21 -26.19 1.66 11.34
N PRO A 22 -26.84 1.31 10.22
CA PRO A 22 -27.56 0.04 10.16
C PRO A 22 -26.60 -1.03 10.66
N ARG A 23 -27.07 -1.91 11.54
CA ARG A 23 -26.33 -3.10 12.00
C ARG A 23 -26.09 -3.94 10.76
N PHE A 24 -25.08 -3.56 9.98
CA PHE A 24 -24.70 -4.24 8.78
C PHE A 24 -24.27 -5.62 9.25
N VAL A 25 -24.89 -6.62 8.62
CA VAL A 25 -24.66 -8.07 8.68
C VAL A 25 -23.40 -8.42 9.47
N ARG A 26 -23.50 -9.32 10.46
CA ARG A 26 -22.35 -10.02 11.07
C ARG A 26 -21.44 -10.49 9.92
N SER A 27 -20.47 -9.66 9.55
CA SER A 27 -19.71 -9.85 8.33
C SER A 27 -18.60 -10.77 8.74
N ASP A 28 -18.77 -12.04 8.41
CA ASP A 28 -17.72 -13.02 8.63
C ASP A 28 -16.44 -12.56 7.89
N LEU A 29 -15.30 -12.72 8.54
CA LEU A 29 -13.99 -12.36 7.99
C LEU A 29 -13.57 -13.30 6.86
N THR A 30 -14.34 -14.34 6.56
CA THR A 30 -14.14 -15.24 5.42
C THR A 30 -13.90 -14.47 4.11
N ILE A 31 -14.70 -13.44 3.80
CA ILE A 31 -14.52 -12.64 2.57
C ILE A 31 -13.19 -11.87 2.61
N TYR A 32 -12.83 -11.33 3.78
CA TYR A 32 -11.54 -10.66 3.97
C TYR A 32 -10.37 -11.62 3.70
N TRP A 33 -10.41 -12.83 4.26
CA TRP A 33 -9.37 -13.83 4.04
C TRP A 33 -9.28 -14.27 2.58
N ILE A 34 -10.41 -14.44 1.90
CA ILE A 34 -10.43 -14.72 0.46
C ILE A 34 -9.78 -13.56 -0.32
N ALA A 35 -10.12 -12.31 0.00
CA ALA A 35 -9.52 -11.14 -0.63
C ALA A 35 -8.00 -11.03 -0.35
N ALA A 36 -7.57 -11.32 0.88
CA ALA A 36 -6.16 -11.34 1.28
C ALA A 36 -5.37 -12.40 0.50
N VAL A 37 -5.88 -13.63 0.42
CA VAL A 37 -5.27 -14.72 -0.37
C VAL A 37 -5.23 -14.34 -1.84
N LEU A 38 -6.33 -13.83 -2.38
CA LEU A 38 -6.40 -13.38 -3.77
C LEU A 38 -5.36 -12.29 -4.05
N ARG A 39 -5.16 -11.35 -3.13
CA ARG A 39 -4.15 -10.28 -3.25
C ARG A 39 -2.74 -10.86 -3.37
N VAL A 40 -2.38 -11.83 -2.53
CA VAL A 40 -1.08 -12.52 -2.60
C VAL A 40 -0.94 -13.31 -3.90
N VAL A 41 -1.98 -14.05 -4.29
CA VAL A 41 -1.97 -14.83 -5.55
C VAL A 41 -1.78 -13.92 -6.76
N LEU A 42 -2.54 -12.82 -6.85
CA LEU A 42 -2.41 -11.84 -7.94
C LEU A 42 -1.04 -11.15 -8.00
N THR A 43 -0.35 -11.07 -6.85
CA THR A 43 1.01 -10.53 -6.75
C THR A 43 2.04 -11.49 -7.34
N LEU A 44 1.87 -12.79 -7.10
CA LEU A 44 2.77 -13.85 -7.57
C LEU A 44 2.51 -14.25 -9.03
N LEU A 45 1.28 -14.10 -9.52
CA LEU A 45 0.92 -14.48 -10.87
C LEU A 45 1.72 -13.67 -11.90
N PRO A 46 2.35 -14.33 -12.88
CA PRO A 46 3.04 -13.63 -13.96
C PRO A 46 2.02 -12.85 -14.78
N GLN A 47 2.25 -11.54 -14.89
CA GLN A 47 1.41 -10.65 -15.68
C GLN A 47 2.13 -10.38 -16.99
N SER A 48 1.61 -10.94 -18.07
CA SER A 48 2.08 -10.71 -19.45
C SER A 48 1.57 -9.39 -20.05
N GLY A 49 0.80 -8.62 -19.28
CA GLY A 49 0.22 -7.34 -19.71
C GLY A 49 1.15 -6.15 -19.49
N TYR A 50 0.60 -4.96 -19.72
CA TYR A 50 1.28 -3.69 -19.52
C TYR A 50 1.82 -3.54 -18.10
N ILE A 51 3.12 -3.25 -17.98
CA ILE A 51 3.76 -2.84 -16.74
C ILE A 51 3.71 -1.32 -16.70
N HIS A 52 3.17 -0.76 -15.62
CA HIS A 52 3.08 0.68 -15.48
C HIS A 52 4.48 1.28 -15.37
N PRO A 53 4.81 2.35 -16.12
CA PRO A 53 6.15 2.92 -16.13
C PRO A 53 6.60 3.36 -14.74
N ASP A 54 5.71 3.95 -13.94
CA ASP A 54 6.06 4.36 -12.56
C ASP A 54 6.38 3.17 -11.65
N GLU A 55 5.80 1.99 -11.89
CA GLU A 55 6.11 0.79 -11.11
C GLU A 55 7.57 0.35 -11.35
N PHE A 56 7.99 0.42 -12.60
CA PHE A 56 9.29 -0.07 -13.06
C PHE A 56 10.37 0.99 -12.94
N PHE A 57 10.23 2.10 -13.67
CA PHE A 57 11.25 3.13 -13.83
C PHE A 57 11.41 3.99 -12.57
N GLN A 58 10.32 4.33 -11.87
CA GLN A 58 10.38 5.27 -10.73
C GLN A 58 10.65 4.61 -9.37
N SER A 59 10.68 3.27 -9.29
CA SER A 59 10.90 2.56 -8.03
C SER A 59 11.92 1.43 -8.18
N THR A 60 11.52 0.38 -8.89
CA THR A 60 12.23 -0.89 -8.91
C THR A 60 13.58 -0.79 -9.61
N GLU A 61 13.62 -0.18 -10.80
CA GLU A 61 14.84 -0.06 -11.59
C GLU A 61 15.93 0.72 -10.85
N VAL A 62 15.55 1.80 -10.15
CA VAL A 62 16.47 2.68 -9.41
C VAL A 62 17.28 1.91 -8.38
N VAL A 63 16.63 1.03 -7.61
CA VAL A 63 17.28 0.26 -6.53
C VAL A 63 17.99 -0.98 -7.07
N ILE A 64 17.41 -1.67 -8.05
CA ILE A 64 17.96 -2.92 -8.59
C ILE A 64 19.29 -2.69 -9.31
N GLY A 65 19.41 -1.63 -10.12
CA GLY A 65 20.68 -1.32 -10.79
C GLY A 65 21.82 -1.10 -9.79
N ASP A 66 21.53 -0.43 -8.68
CA ASP A 66 22.52 -0.14 -7.64
C ASP A 66 22.90 -1.37 -6.80
N ILE A 67 21.94 -2.24 -6.47
CA ILE A 67 22.21 -3.43 -5.64
C ILE A 67 22.83 -4.57 -6.45
N PHE A 68 22.27 -4.87 -7.63
CA PHE A 68 22.69 -6.00 -8.46
C PHE A 68 23.77 -5.64 -9.50
N ASN A 69 24.19 -4.38 -9.58
CA ASN A 69 25.15 -3.86 -10.57
C ASN A 69 24.71 -4.19 -12.02
N ILE A 70 23.41 -4.10 -12.29
CA ILE A 70 22.84 -4.31 -13.62
C ILE A 70 22.86 -2.97 -14.36
N GLU A 71 23.26 -2.99 -15.63
CA GLU A 71 23.20 -1.80 -16.48
C GLU A 71 21.75 -1.33 -16.62
N ASN A 72 21.47 -0.11 -16.14
CA ASN A 72 20.14 0.49 -16.17
C ASN A 72 20.22 2.00 -16.46
N SER A 73 19.11 2.57 -16.95
CA SER A 73 19.04 4.01 -17.22
C SER A 73 18.22 4.68 -16.14
N LYS A 74 18.89 5.14 -15.07
CA LYS A 74 18.19 5.87 -13.99
C LYS A 74 17.40 7.05 -14.57
N PRO A 75 16.11 7.20 -14.20
CA PRO A 75 15.32 8.35 -14.60
C PRO A 75 16.02 9.66 -14.24
N TRP A 76 15.84 10.67 -15.08
CA TRP A 76 16.44 11.99 -14.88
C TRP A 76 16.08 12.60 -13.52
N GLU A 77 14.92 12.24 -12.95
CA GLU A 77 14.40 12.71 -11.68
C GLU A 77 15.27 12.38 -10.47
N PHE A 78 16.07 11.31 -10.56
CA PHE A 78 16.99 10.84 -9.53
C PHE A 78 18.47 11.17 -9.85
N LYS A 79 18.72 11.89 -10.95
CA LYS A 79 20.08 12.31 -11.31
C LYS A 79 20.49 13.51 -10.47
N VAL A 80 21.73 13.51 -10.00
CA VAL A 80 22.32 14.61 -9.21
C VAL A 80 22.33 15.94 -9.97
N SER A 81 22.30 15.90 -11.30
CA SER A 81 22.23 17.11 -12.14
C SER A 81 20.88 17.84 -12.06
N TYR A 82 19.77 17.12 -11.84
CA TYR A 82 18.42 17.67 -11.81
C TYR A 82 17.54 16.93 -10.77
N PRO A 83 17.88 16.98 -9.47
CA PRO A 83 17.18 16.21 -8.45
C PRO A 83 15.80 16.81 -8.20
N VAL A 84 14.74 16.08 -8.57
CA VAL A 84 13.34 16.49 -8.34
C VAL A 84 12.58 15.51 -7.44
N ARG A 85 13.07 14.27 -7.30
CA ARG A 85 12.50 13.26 -6.40
C ARG A 85 13.53 12.72 -5.43
N SER A 86 13.08 12.46 -4.20
CA SER A 86 13.91 11.80 -3.19
C SER A 86 13.95 10.29 -3.43
N ILE A 87 15.17 9.74 -3.44
CA ILE A 87 15.42 8.30 -3.57
C ILE A 87 15.21 7.55 -2.23
N ALA A 88 15.22 8.30 -1.12
CA ALA A 88 15.22 7.76 0.24
C ALA A 88 14.03 6.84 0.57
N PRO A 89 12.75 7.20 0.29
CA PRO A 89 11.62 6.32 0.65
C PRO A 89 11.66 5.00 -0.11
N ILE A 90 12.10 5.02 -1.38
CA ILE A 90 12.21 3.83 -2.21
C ILE A 90 13.29 2.89 -1.64
N TYR A 91 14.45 3.45 -1.26
CA TYR A 91 15.52 2.68 -0.63
C TYR A 91 15.16 2.14 0.75
N LEU A 92 14.39 2.89 1.53
CA LEU A 92 13.92 2.44 2.84
C LEU A 92 13.04 1.18 2.70
N VAL A 93 12.13 1.18 1.73
CA VAL A 93 11.20 0.06 1.53
C VAL A 93 11.84 -1.10 0.78
N LEU A 94 12.54 -0.85 -0.32
CA LEU A 94 13.05 -1.89 -1.22
C LEU A 94 14.51 -2.25 -1.00
N GLY A 95 15.31 -1.37 -0.42
CA GLY A 95 16.76 -1.57 -0.28
C GLY A 95 17.11 -2.79 0.57
N ALA A 96 16.55 -2.88 1.78
CA ALA A 96 16.84 -4.01 2.67
C ALA A 96 16.34 -5.37 2.11
N PRO A 97 15.10 -5.52 1.62
CA PRO A 97 14.64 -6.78 1.04
C PRO A 97 15.48 -7.25 -0.16
N LEU A 98 15.85 -6.33 -1.07
CA LEU A 98 16.64 -6.67 -2.25
C LEU A 98 18.11 -6.98 -1.90
N PHE A 99 18.67 -6.29 -0.90
CA PHE A 99 20.01 -6.59 -0.41
C PHE A 99 20.06 -7.97 0.27
N ILE A 100 19.06 -8.31 1.09
CA ILE A 100 18.93 -9.65 1.69
C ILE A 100 18.79 -10.70 0.59
N LEU A 101 17.98 -10.44 -0.45
CA LEU A 101 17.85 -11.34 -1.59
C LEU A 101 19.21 -11.59 -2.27
N LYS A 102 19.99 -10.54 -2.51
CA LYS A 102 21.33 -10.66 -3.09
C LYS A 102 22.26 -11.51 -2.22
N LEU A 103 22.31 -11.24 -0.92
CA LEU A 103 23.14 -12.02 0.01
C LEU A 103 22.77 -13.51 0.04
N LEU A 104 21.46 -13.81 0.04
CA LEU A 104 20.98 -15.19 -0.01
C LEU A 104 21.31 -15.84 -1.36
N ALA A 105 21.18 -15.10 -2.46
CA ALA A 105 21.54 -15.60 -3.79
C ALA A 105 23.02 -15.97 -3.88
N ASP A 106 23.90 -15.11 -3.36
CA ASP A 106 25.34 -15.34 -3.33
C ASP A 106 25.69 -16.54 -2.41
N TRP A 107 24.99 -16.68 -1.27
CA TRP A 107 25.22 -17.78 -0.33
C TRP A 107 24.78 -19.14 -0.89
N PHE A 108 23.64 -19.19 -1.57
CA PHE A 108 23.09 -20.42 -2.15
C PHE A 108 23.49 -20.65 -3.62
N GLN A 109 24.28 -19.75 -4.22
CA GLN A 109 24.70 -19.78 -5.63
C GLN A 109 23.48 -19.85 -6.59
N LEU A 110 22.43 -19.08 -6.28
CA LEU A 110 21.19 -19.04 -7.06
C LEU A 110 21.20 -17.89 -8.07
N HIS A 111 20.71 -18.15 -9.28
CA HIS A 111 20.56 -17.13 -10.31
C HIS A 111 19.26 -16.31 -10.11
N VAL A 112 19.34 -15.26 -9.29
CA VAL A 112 18.16 -14.44 -8.92
C VAL A 112 17.90 -13.24 -9.84
N THR A 113 18.79 -12.95 -10.79
CA THR A 113 18.68 -11.83 -11.73
C THR A 113 17.71 -12.08 -12.89
N THR A 114 16.76 -13.00 -12.70
CA THR A 114 15.69 -13.27 -13.66
C THR A 114 14.65 -12.14 -13.62
N PRO A 115 14.15 -11.62 -14.76
CA PRO A 115 13.17 -10.52 -14.79
C PRO A 115 11.94 -10.75 -13.90
N TYR A 116 11.48 -12.00 -13.81
CA TYR A 116 10.37 -12.38 -12.94
C TYR A 116 10.67 -12.11 -11.45
N ILE A 117 11.83 -12.53 -10.95
CA ILE A 117 12.21 -12.35 -9.53
C ILE A 117 12.39 -10.86 -9.23
N LEU A 118 13.08 -10.15 -10.11
CA LEU A 118 13.33 -8.71 -9.99
C LEU A 118 12.04 -7.87 -10.02
N LEU A 119 10.97 -8.36 -10.65
CA LEU A 119 9.65 -7.73 -10.63
C LEU A 119 8.81 -8.16 -9.42
N VAL A 120 8.77 -9.45 -9.11
CA VAL A 120 7.86 -10.01 -8.09
C VAL A 120 8.33 -9.71 -6.67
N VAL A 121 9.64 -9.69 -6.41
CA VAL A 121 10.15 -9.41 -5.05
C VAL A 121 9.74 -8.01 -4.55
N PRO A 122 9.94 -6.92 -5.32
CA PRO A 122 9.40 -5.62 -4.95
C PRO A 122 7.89 -5.67 -4.71
N ARG A 123 7.11 -6.32 -5.59
CA ARG A 123 5.66 -6.44 -5.41
C ARG A 123 5.27 -7.18 -4.13
N LEU A 124 6.03 -8.20 -3.71
CA LEU A 124 5.81 -8.88 -2.44
C LEU A 124 6.05 -7.97 -1.24
N VAL A 125 7.05 -7.11 -1.29
CA VAL A 125 7.28 -6.08 -0.26
C VAL A 125 6.09 -5.14 -0.17
N PHE A 126 5.59 -4.65 -1.30
CA PHE A 126 4.40 -3.79 -1.35
C PHE A 126 3.13 -4.52 -0.92
N CYS A 127 2.98 -5.80 -1.27
CA CYS A 127 1.91 -6.65 -0.77
C CYS A 127 1.95 -6.77 0.75
N ALA A 128 3.14 -6.94 1.35
CA ALA A 128 3.31 -6.93 2.79
C ALA A 128 2.94 -5.57 3.41
N LEU A 129 3.35 -4.45 2.79
CA LEU A 129 2.94 -3.10 3.21
C LEU A 129 1.43 -2.91 3.14
N SER A 130 0.74 -3.49 2.16
CA SER A 130 -0.73 -3.44 2.07
C SER A 130 -1.41 -4.03 3.31
N PHE A 131 -0.81 -5.04 3.94
CA PHE A 131 -1.32 -5.62 5.18
C PHE A 131 -1.02 -4.76 6.41
N VAL A 132 0.03 -3.92 6.36
CA VAL A 132 0.25 -2.87 7.38
C VAL A 132 -0.91 -1.88 7.36
N THR A 133 -1.37 -1.46 6.17
CA THR A 133 -2.55 -0.59 6.04
C THR A 133 -3.82 -1.27 6.60
N ASP A 134 -4.04 -2.55 6.29
CA ASP A 134 -5.15 -3.33 6.86
C ASP A 134 -5.09 -3.37 8.40
N PHE A 135 -3.89 -3.56 8.96
CA PHE A 135 -3.65 -3.56 10.41
C PHE A 135 -3.89 -2.18 11.03
N SER A 136 -3.47 -1.10 10.36
CA SER A 136 -3.71 0.27 10.81
C SER A 136 -5.21 0.57 10.92
N ILE A 137 -6.01 0.18 9.93
CA ILE A 137 -7.48 0.31 9.99
C ILE A 137 -8.06 -0.50 11.15
N TYR A 138 -7.61 -1.75 11.33
CA TYR A 138 -8.03 -2.57 12.45
C TYR A 138 -7.74 -1.88 13.80
N ARG A 139 -6.53 -1.32 13.96
CA ARG A 139 -6.12 -0.62 15.19
C ARG A 139 -6.92 0.64 15.44
N ILE A 140 -7.13 1.46 14.42
CA ILE A 140 -7.95 2.69 14.52
C ILE A 140 -9.38 2.32 14.95
N CYS A 141 -10.00 1.33 14.31
CA CYS A 141 -11.36 0.91 14.68
C CYS A 141 -11.44 0.39 16.12
N LYS A 142 -10.42 -0.34 16.59
CA LYS A 142 -10.35 -0.81 17.98
C LYS A 142 -10.21 0.31 18.99
N LEU A 143 -9.46 1.37 18.66
CA LEU A 143 -9.31 2.55 19.52
C LEU A 143 -10.61 3.36 19.61
N GLU A 144 -11.31 3.52 18.50
CA GLU A 144 -12.59 4.24 18.43
C GLU A 144 -13.79 3.41 18.92
N GLY A 145 -13.60 2.14 19.28
CA GLY A 145 -14.70 1.25 19.73
C GLY A 145 -15.67 0.85 18.63
N GLU A 146 -15.26 0.95 17.37
CA GLU A 146 -16.09 0.72 16.18
C GLU A 146 -15.88 -0.67 15.58
N ASP A 147 -16.86 -1.17 14.81
CA ASP A 147 -16.73 -2.48 14.15
C ASP A 147 -15.75 -2.39 12.96
N PHE A 148 -14.61 -3.06 13.10
CA PHE A 148 -13.57 -3.11 12.08
C PHE A 148 -13.95 -3.98 10.87
N ARG A 149 -14.88 -4.94 11.02
CA ARG A 149 -15.12 -5.99 10.01
C ARG A 149 -15.57 -5.41 8.68
N VAL A 150 -16.58 -4.54 8.70
CA VAL A 150 -17.14 -3.93 7.49
C VAL A 150 -16.12 -3.02 6.83
N ARG A 151 -15.40 -2.21 7.61
CA ARG A 151 -14.39 -1.26 7.12
C ARG A 151 -13.22 -1.98 6.46
N LEU A 152 -12.75 -3.05 7.11
CA LEU A 152 -11.68 -3.90 6.59
C LEU A 152 -12.13 -4.66 5.34
N LEU A 153 -13.38 -5.14 5.29
CA LEU A 153 -13.94 -5.77 4.10
C LEU A 153 -14.01 -4.77 2.92
N VAL A 154 -14.53 -3.57 3.15
CA VAL A 154 -14.61 -2.52 2.11
C VAL A 154 -13.21 -2.16 1.60
N LEU A 155 -12.24 -1.95 2.49
CA LEU A 155 -10.87 -1.66 2.10
C LEU A 155 -10.26 -2.84 1.32
N SER A 156 -10.29 -4.04 1.88
CA SER A 156 -9.62 -5.22 1.31
C SER A 156 -10.14 -5.64 -0.05
N THR A 157 -11.43 -5.42 -0.31
CA THR A 157 -12.11 -5.72 -1.58
C THR A 157 -12.00 -4.58 -2.60
N SER A 158 -11.45 -3.43 -2.22
CA SER A 158 -11.32 -2.29 -3.12
C SER A 158 -10.33 -2.56 -4.25
N TYR A 159 -10.60 -1.97 -5.42
CA TYR A 159 -9.70 -2.01 -6.57
C TYR A 159 -8.28 -1.54 -6.20
N VAL A 160 -8.18 -0.48 -5.38
CA VAL A 160 -6.91 0.12 -4.94
C VAL A 160 -6.03 -0.89 -4.23
N MET A 161 -6.59 -1.74 -3.35
CA MET A 161 -5.80 -2.74 -2.62
C MET A 161 -5.32 -3.89 -3.50
N PHE A 162 -6.05 -4.22 -4.57
CA PHE A 162 -5.63 -5.26 -5.50
C PHE A 162 -4.62 -4.79 -6.53
N THR A 163 -4.77 -3.56 -7.04
CA THR A 163 -3.95 -3.06 -8.14
C THR A 163 -2.84 -2.14 -7.69
N TYR A 164 -3.13 -1.08 -6.93
CA TYR A 164 -2.12 -0.07 -6.61
C TYR A 164 -1.29 -0.45 -5.39
N ALA A 165 -1.91 -0.93 -4.32
CA ALA A 165 -1.22 -1.22 -3.05
C ALA A 165 -0.17 -2.35 -3.16
N THR A 166 -0.32 -3.24 -4.14
CA THR A 166 0.60 -4.38 -4.36
C THR A 166 1.69 -4.09 -5.39
N ARG A 167 1.61 -2.94 -6.09
CA ARG A 167 2.66 -2.49 -7.03
C ARG A 167 3.60 -1.51 -6.34
N SER A 168 4.82 -1.45 -6.87
CA SER A 168 5.87 -0.57 -6.39
C SER A 168 5.68 0.89 -6.80
N PHE A 169 4.56 1.50 -6.39
CA PHE A 169 4.34 2.93 -6.54
C PHE A 169 4.77 3.69 -5.28
N SER A 170 5.35 4.88 -5.44
CA SER A 170 5.66 5.75 -4.30
C SER A 170 4.40 6.09 -3.48
N ASN A 171 3.26 6.28 -4.14
CA ASN A 171 1.98 6.52 -3.51
C ASN A 171 1.55 5.37 -2.58
N SER A 172 1.93 4.13 -2.91
CA SER A 172 1.62 2.97 -2.07
C SER A 172 2.48 2.97 -0.80
N ILE A 173 3.68 3.55 -0.83
CA ILE A 173 4.51 3.78 0.37
C ILE A 173 3.81 4.82 1.26
N GLU A 174 3.41 5.96 0.68
CA GLU A 174 2.73 7.05 1.39
C GLU A 174 1.37 6.62 1.99
N MET A 175 0.70 5.64 1.39
CA MET A 175 -0.54 5.09 1.93
C MET A 175 -0.30 4.21 3.18
N SER A 176 0.88 3.61 3.30
CA SER A 176 1.19 2.63 4.35
C SER A 176 2.00 3.20 5.52
N LEU A 177 2.65 4.36 5.35
CA LEU A 177 3.50 5.04 6.34
C LEU A 177 2.87 6.36 6.81
#